data_AF-A0A2T0Q6C3-F1
#
_entry.id   AF-A0A2T0Q6C3-F1
#
_cell.length_a   1.000
_cell.length_b   1.000
_cell.length_c   1.000
_cell.angle_alpha   90.00
_cell.angle_beta   90.00
_cell.angle_gamma   90.00
#
_symmetry.space_group_name_H-M   'P 1'
#
loop_
_entity.id
_entity.type
_entity.pdbx_description
1 polymer ?
#
loop_
_entity_poly.entity_id
_entity_poly.type
_entity_poly.pdbx_seq_one_letter_code
_entity_poly.pdbx_strand_id
1 'polypeptide(L)' 'MFMATETEFAPWYVVKSDDKKRARLDLISHLLSKIPYEEVARDKVTLPKRQKPGDYQEPDYPFRFIPEVRR' A
#
# COMPACT_ATOMS: atom_id res chain seq x y z
N MET A 1 14.56 -25.05 2.33
CA MET A 1 13.44 -24.16 2.69
C MET A 1 12.12 -24.79 2.28
N PHE A 2 11.67 -24.70 1.02
CA PHE A 2 10.37 -25.24 0.57
C PHE A 2 10.13 -26.71 0.95
N MET A 3 11.12 -27.58 0.69
CA MET A 3 11.02 -29.01 1.05
C MET A 3 10.73 -29.29 2.54
N ALA A 4 11.08 -28.37 3.44
CA ALA A 4 10.90 -28.53 4.88
C ALA A 4 9.66 -27.78 5.42
N THR A 5 9.08 -26.86 4.65
CA THR A 5 8.03 -25.94 5.13
C THR A 5 6.82 -25.83 4.20
N GLU A 6 6.77 -26.58 3.11
CA GLU A 6 5.58 -26.70 2.26
C GLU A 6 4.52 -27.55 2.96
N THR A 7 3.34 -26.97 3.21
CA THR A 7 2.23 -27.65 3.90
C THR A 7 0.90 -27.24 3.27
N GLU A 8 -0.12 -28.10 3.34
CA GLU A 8 -1.43 -27.81 2.74
C GLU A 8 -2.13 -26.59 3.38
N PHE A 9 -1.94 -26.37 4.69
CA PHE A 9 -2.55 -25.25 5.40
C PHE A 9 -1.77 -23.93 5.22
N ALA A 10 -0.49 -24.00 4.83
CA ALA A 10 0.38 -22.86 4.60
C ALA A 10 1.31 -23.12 3.39
N PRO A 11 0.77 -23.11 2.17
CA PRO A 11 1.53 -23.41 0.96
C PRO A 11 2.44 -22.24 0.55
N TRP A 12 3.58 -22.55 -0.07
CA TRP A 12 4.41 -21.54 -0.73
C TRP A 12 3.94 -21.28 -2.15
N TYR A 13 3.82 -19.99 -2.49
CA TYR A 13 3.61 -19.53 -3.85
C TYR A 13 4.83 -18.76 -4.36
N VAL A 14 5.32 -19.14 -5.54
CA VAL A 14 6.50 -18.52 -6.16
C VAL A 14 6.06 -17.61 -7.31
N VAL A 15 6.49 -16.35 -7.28
CA VAL A 15 6.24 -15.37 -8.34
C VAL A 15 7.53 -15.06 -9.10
N LYS A 16 7.46 -15.05 -10.43
CA LYS A 16 8.59 -14.63 -11.29
C LYS A 16 8.68 -13.11 -11.27
N SER A 17 9.81 -12.56 -10.81
CA SER A 17 9.95 -11.12 -10.54
C SER A 17 10.78 -10.32 -11.56
N ASP A 18 11.14 -10.92 -12.70
CA ASP A 18 11.93 -10.24 -13.73
C ASP A 18 11.21 -9.00 -14.28
N ASP A 19 9.90 -9.12 -14.53
CA ASP A 19 9.01 -7.98 -14.75
C ASP A 19 8.36 -7.58 -13.41
N LYS A 20 8.93 -6.55 -12.77
CA LYS A 20 8.46 -6.04 -11.48
C LYS A 20 7.01 -5.55 -11.53
N LYS A 21 6.51 -5.03 -12.66
CA LYS A 21 5.13 -4.54 -12.75
C LYS A 21 4.17 -5.73 -12.77
N ARG A 22 4.43 -6.72 -13.61
CA ARG A 22 3.61 -7.95 -13.68
C ARG A 22 3.65 -8.72 -12.37
N ALA A 23 4.83 -8.91 -11.78
CA ALA A 23 4.97 -9.63 -10.51
C ALA A 23 4.12 -9.02 -9.38
N ARG A 24 4.04 -7.68 -9.31
CA ARG A 24 3.19 -6.99 -8.33
C ARG A 24 1.71 -7.25 -8.58
N LEU A 25 1.27 -7.18 -9.83
CA LEU A 25 -0.13 -7.41 -10.20
C LEU A 25 -0.53 -8.88 -9.97
N ASP A 26 0.32 -9.83 -10.35
CA ASP A 26 0.09 -11.26 -10.17
C ASP A 26 0.01 -11.61 -8.68
N LEU A 27 0.91 -11.07 -7.86
CA LEU A 27 0.91 -11.28 -6.41
C LEU A 27 -0.36 -10.72 -5.77
N ILE A 28 -0.74 -9.48 -6.07
CA ILE A 28 -1.95 -8.85 -5.52
C ILE A 28 -3.19 -9.64 -5.94
N SER A 29 -3.30 -10.00 -7.23
CA SER A 29 -4.42 -10.77 -7.76
C SER A 29 -4.55 -12.14 -7.07
N HIS A 30 -3.44 -12.86 -6.94
CA HIS A 30 -3.43 -14.15 -6.25
C HIS A 30 -3.85 -14.02 -4.79
N LEU A 31 -3.28 -13.06 -4.06
CA LEU A 31 -3.60 -12.84 -2.65
C LEU A 31 -5.09 -12.52 -2.45
N LEU A 32 -5.65 -11.61 -3.26
CA LEU A 32 -7.05 -11.24 -3.18
C LEU A 32 -7.99 -12.41 -3.55
N SER A 33 -7.58 -13.31 -4.44
CA SER A 33 -8.39 -14.49 -4.81
C SER A 33 -8.56 -15.50 -3.67
N LYS A 34 -7.69 -15.47 -2.66
CA LYS A 34 -7.72 -16.36 -1.49
C LYS A 34 -8.55 -15.82 -0.34
N ILE A 35 -8.83 -14.53 -0.34
CA ILE A 35 -9.58 -13.86 0.72
C ILE A 35 -11.02 -13.73 0.23
N PRO A 36 -12.02 -14.34 0.91
CA PRO A 36 -13.42 -14.07 0.63
C PRO A 36 -13.77 -12.67 1.13
N TYR A 37 -13.38 -11.66 0.35
CA TYR A 37 -13.60 -10.26 0.70
C TYR A 37 -15.08 -9.92 0.52
N GLU A 38 -15.68 -9.38 1.57
CA GLU A 38 -17.03 -8.84 1.56
C GLU A 38 -16.99 -7.34 1.82
N GLU A 39 -17.97 -6.61 1.29
CA GLU A 39 -18.10 -5.19 1.61
C GLU A 39 -18.44 -5.03 3.09
N VAL A 40 -17.48 -4.49 3.85
CA VAL A 40 -17.69 -4.12 5.25
C VAL A 40 -18.44 -2.79 5.30
N ALA A 41 -19.54 -2.75 6.05
CA ALA A 41 -20.25 -1.50 6.31
C ALA A 41 -19.31 -0.48 6.96
N ARG A 42 -19.15 0.68 6.32
CA ARG A 42 -18.37 1.81 6.84
C ARG A 42 -19.32 2.89 7.30
N ASP A 43 -19.03 3.48 8.46
CA ASP A 43 -19.74 4.67 8.91
C ASP A 43 -19.57 5.81 7.89
N LYS A 44 -20.65 6.54 7.66
CA LYS A 44 -20.59 7.73 6.79
C LYS A 44 -19.81 8.82 7.51
N VAL A 45 -18.58 9.05 7.05
CA VAL A 45 -17.77 10.18 7.51
C VAL A 45 -18.28 11.45 6.84
N THR A 46 -18.78 12.40 7.62
CA THR A 46 -19.10 13.74 7.15
C THR A 46 -17.84 14.58 7.18
N LEU A 47 -17.27 14.86 6.01
CA LEU A 47 -16.13 15.76 5.89
C LEU A 47 -16.57 17.21 6.16
N PRO A 48 -15.75 18.03 6.83
CA PRO A 48 -16.03 19.45 6.99
C PRO A 48 -16.06 20.15 5.62
N LYS A 49 -16.70 21.32 5.56
CA LYS A 49 -16.69 22.15 4.34
C LYS A 49 -15.24 22.47 3.95
N ARG A 50 -14.95 22.41 2.65
CA ARG A 50 -13.64 22.77 2.09
C ARG A 50 -13.25 24.18 2.54
N GLN A 51 -12.03 24.32 3.07
CA GLN A 51 -11.46 25.64 3.40
C GLN A 51 -11.35 26.53 2.16
N LYS A 52 -11.43 27.85 2.34
CA LYS A 52 -11.23 28.81 1.25
C LYS A 52 -9.78 28.72 0.73
N PRO A 53 -9.54 28.96 -0.56
CA PRO A 53 -8.18 29.09 -1.07
C PRO A 53 -7.48 30.29 -0.41
N GLY A 54 -6.23 30.11 0.02
CA GLY A 54 -5.40 31.19 0.59
C GLY A 54 -5.04 31.03 2.07
N ASP A 55 -5.82 30.28 2.86
CA ASP A 55 -5.59 30.13 4.30
C ASP A 55 -4.67 28.94 4.65
N TYR A 56 -3.90 28.43 3.68
CA TYR A 56 -2.89 27.40 3.95
C TYR A 56 -1.70 28.04 4.67
N GLN A 57 -1.53 27.70 5.94
CA GLN A 57 -0.32 27.97 6.68
C GLN A 57 0.51 26.69 6.71
N GLU A 58 1.75 26.78 6.23
CA GLU A 58 2.69 25.67 6.37
C GLU A 58 2.92 25.43 7.87
N PRO A 59 2.74 24.20 8.38
CA PRO A 59 2.94 23.93 9.79
C PRO A 59 4.38 24.23 10.19
N ASP A 60 4.56 24.97 11.28
CA ASP A 60 5.86 25.22 11.92
C ASP A 60 6.35 23.93 12.58
N TYR A 61 6.82 23.00 11.73
CA TYR A 61 7.35 21.71 12.13
C TYR A 61 8.85 21.71 11.84
N PRO A 62 9.71 21.26 12.78
CA PRO A 62 11.16 21.27 12.62
C PRO A 62 11.61 20.15 11.66
N PHE A 63 11.34 20.33 10.37
CA PHE A 63 11.76 19.41 9.32
C PHE A 63 13.29 19.38 9.23
N ARG A 64 13.85 18.18 9.14
CA ARG A 64 15.25 17.98 8.77
C ARG A 64 15.33 17.97 7.24
N PHE A 65 15.65 19.12 6.64
CA PHE A 65 15.87 19.22 5.20
C PHE A 65 17.22 18.61 4.82
N ILE A 66 17.26 17.90 3.69
CA ILE A 66 18.51 17.46 3.08
C ILE A 66 19.17 18.65 2.36
N PRO A 67 20.52 18.72 2.31
CA PRO A 67 21.20 19.79 1.59
C PRO A 67 20.85 19.77 0.09
N GLU A 68 20.39 20.91 -0.45
CA GLU A 68 20.22 21.09 -1.89
C GLU A 68 21.60 21.26 -2.54
N VAL A 69 22.02 20.26 -3.31
CA VAL A 69 23.18 20.39 -4.19
C VAL A 69 22.73 21.14 -5.44
N ARG A 70 22.95 22.46 -5.48
CA ARG A 70 22.81 23.23 -6.73
C ARG A 70 23.97 22.85 -7.67
N ARG A 71 23.63 22.41 -8.88
CA ARG A 71 24.58 22.30 -9.99
C ARG A 71 24.89 23.68 -10.58
#